data_AF-A0A5N9CK67-F1
#
_entry.id   AF-A0A5N9CK67-F1
#
_cell.length_a   1.000
_cell.length_b   1.000
_cell.length_c   1.000
_cell.angle_alpha   90.00
_cell.angle_beta   90.00
_cell.angle_gamma   90.00
#
_symmetry.space_group_name_H-M   'P 1'
#
loop_
_entity.id
_entity.type
_entity.pdbx_description
1 polymer ?
#
loop_
_entity_poly.entity_id
_entity_poly.type
_entity_poly.pdbx_seq_one_letter_code
_entity_poly.pdbx_strand_id
1 'polypeptide(L)'
;MKGISMNSRLSLFVINGLLGTSVLLSYIWGVYSAEDPMALWGKMPEAYITYITGSMFIAALGYIIYTLYIAFGRDIINSDNSFYQFNLTYIIILASASVWMPLTVLYVDTSSLFYWIL
;
A
#
# COMPACT_ATOMS: atom_id res chain seq x y z
N MET A 1 -28.89 -11.76 18.23
CA MET A 1 -27.41 -11.76 18.04
C MET A 1 -27.12 -12.17 16.61
N LYS A 2 -26.90 -11.22 15.71
CA LYS A 2 -26.44 -11.51 14.34
C LYS A 2 -24.94 -11.78 14.46
N GLY A 3 -24.54 -13.03 14.24
CA GLY A 3 -23.14 -13.43 14.38
C GLY A 3 -22.27 -12.62 13.43
N ILE A 4 -21.10 -12.20 13.92
CA ILE A 4 -20.00 -11.69 13.11
C ILE A 4 -19.84 -12.65 11.93
N SER A 5 -20.01 -12.21 10.68
CA SER A 5 -19.64 -13.07 9.55
C SER A 5 -18.11 -13.18 9.58
N MET A 6 -17.62 -14.35 9.98
CA MET A 6 -16.18 -14.66 10.11
C MET A 6 -15.42 -14.34 8.80
N ASN A 7 -16.13 -14.36 7.66
CA ASN A 7 -15.65 -14.00 6.32
C ASN A 7 -15.15 -12.56 6.17
N SER A 8 -15.77 -11.56 6.82
CA SER A 8 -15.41 -10.15 6.59
C SER A 8 -14.09 -9.73 7.24
N ARG A 9 -13.77 -10.32 8.39
CA ARG A 9 -12.46 -10.08 9.04
C ARG A 9 -11.36 -10.84 8.33
N LEU A 10 -11.65 -12.08 7.94
CA LEU A 10 -10.71 -12.89 7.18
C LEU A 10 -10.34 -12.22 5.85
N SER A 11 -11.32 -11.64 5.13
CA SER A 11 -11.02 -10.92 3.88
C SER A 11 -10.09 -9.73 4.10
N LEU A 12 -10.30 -8.93 5.16
CA LEU A 12 -9.43 -7.80 5.49
C LEU A 12 -7.99 -8.27 5.71
N PHE A 13 -7.79 -9.34 6.49
CA PHE A 13 -6.45 -9.88 6.73
C PHE A 13 -5.83 -10.49 5.48
N VAL A 14 -6.61 -11.17 4.64
CA VAL A 14 -6.12 -11.73 3.36
C VAL A 14 -5.70 -10.61 2.40
N ILE A 15 -6.51 -9.57 2.26
CA ILE A 15 -6.20 -8.41 1.40
C ILE A 15 -4.92 -7.72 1.88
N ASN A 16 -4.83 -7.42 3.18
CA ASN A 16 -3.64 -6.79 3.76
C ASN A 16 -2.41 -7.70 3.66
N GLY A 17 -2.56 -9.00 3.89
CA GLY A 17 -1.47 -9.96 3.78
C GLY A 17 -0.93 -10.07 2.36
N LEU A 18 -1.80 -10.18 1.35
CA LEU A 18 -1.39 -10.31 -0.04
C LEU A 18 -0.92 -8.98 -0.63
N LEU A 19 -1.77 -7.96 -0.63
CA LEU A 19 -1.46 -6.69 -1.26
C LEU A 19 -0.47 -5.86 -0.44
N GLY A 20 -0.52 -5.91 0.90
CA GLY A 20 0.47 -5.25 1.74
C GLY A 20 1.87 -5.84 1.56
N THR A 21 1.99 -7.17 1.45
CA THR A 21 3.27 -7.81 1.08
C THR A 21 3.69 -7.42 -0.33
N SER A 22 2.74 -7.33 -1.27
CA SER A 22 3.03 -6.85 -2.64
C SER A 22 3.65 -5.45 -2.65
N VAL A 23 3.15 -4.52 -1.81
CA VAL A 23 3.77 -3.20 -1.64
C VAL A 23 5.23 -3.34 -1.19
N LEU A 24 5.50 -4.10 -0.13
CA LEU A 24 6.87 -4.25 0.37
C LEU A 24 7.80 -4.90 -0.68
N LEU A 25 7.32 -5.93 -1.37
CA LEU A 25 8.07 -6.60 -2.43
C LEU A 25 8.33 -5.66 -3.61
N SER A 26 7.41 -4.75 -3.93
CA SER A 26 7.60 -3.80 -5.03
C SER A 26 8.69 -2.77 -4.73
N TYR A 27 8.81 -2.32 -3.49
CA TYR A 27 9.93 -1.48 -3.05
C TYR A 27 11.27 -2.24 -3.07
N ILE A 28 11.30 -3.46 -2.54
CA ILE A 28 12.51 -4.30 -2.57
C ILE A 28 12.95 -4.50 -4.02
N TRP A 29 12.05 -4.98 -4.87
CA TRP A 29 12.33 -5.24 -6.28
C TRP A 29 12.77 -3.97 -7.02
N GLY A 30 12.09 -2.84 -6.81
CA GLY A 30 12.43 -1.59 -7.50
C GLY A 30 13.82 -1.06 -7.13
N VAL A 31 14.19 -1.10 -5.85
CA VAL A 31 15.53 -0.69 -5.39
C VAL A 31 16.63 -1.59 -5.96
N TYR A 32 16.40 -2.90 -6.03
CA TYR A 32 17.38 -3.84 -6.57
C TYR A 32 17.48 -3.83 -8.11
N SER A 33 16.40 -3.43 -8.80
CA SER A 33 16.35 -3.46 -10.26
C SER A 33 16.85 -2.17 -10.91
N ALA A 34 16.81 -1.04 -10.19
CA ALA A 34 17.27 0.25 -10.71
C ALA A 34 18.80 0.34 -10.77
N GLU A 35 19.33 0.83 -11.90
CA GLU A 35 20.77 1.09 -12.05
C GLU A 35 21.27 2.18 -11.08
N ASP A 36 20.45 3.23 -10.91
CA ASP A 36 20.64 4.28 -9.92
C ASP A 36 19.39 4.35 -9.03
N PRO A 37 19.40 3.72 -7.85
CA PRO A 37 18.27 3.78 -6.93
C PRO A 37 17.85 5.22 -6.65
N MET A 38 18.79 6.17 -6.53
CA MET A 38 18.48 7.57 -6.22
C MET A 38 17.65 8.25 -7.31
N ALA A 39 17.69 7.75 -8.55
CA ALA A 39 16.85 8.24 -9.62
C ALA A 39 15.35 7.97 -9.38
N LEU A 40 15.00 6.91 -8.63
CA LEU A 40 13.60 6.61 -8.27
C LEU A 40 12.98 7.70 -7.38
N TRP A 41 13.81 8.48 -6.68
CA TRP A 41 13.41 9.63 -5.86
C TRP A 41 13.68 10.97 -6.55
N GLY A 42 13.90 10.98 -7.87
CA GLY A 42 14.10 12.21 -8.64
C GLY A 42 15.44 12.90 -8.39
N LYS A 43 16.48 12.17 -7.94
CA LYS A 43 17.82 12.69 -7.65
C LYS A 43 17.83 13.84 -6.63
N MET A 44 16.88 13.82 -5.69
CA MET A 44 16.85 14.75 -4.56
C MET A 44 18.04 14.51 -3.61
N PRO A 45 18.45 15.53 -2.82
CA PRO A 45 19.47 15.33 -1.79
C PRO A 45 19.04 14.25 -0.78
N GLU A 46 20.00 13.41 -0.35
CA GLU A 46 19.78 12.25 0.55
C GLU A 46 18.98 12.59 1.82
N ALA A 47 19.19 13.79 2.38
CA ALA A 47 18.46 14.24 3.55
C ALA A 47 16.95 14.23 3.32
N TYR A 48 16.48 14.74 2.17
CA TYR A 48 15.05 14.77 1.83
C TYR A 48 14.49 13.37 1.60
N ILE A 49 15.25 12.48 0.96
CA ILE A 49 14.85 11.09 0.76
C ILE A 49 14.66 10.41 2.12
N THR A 50 15.56 10.64 3.07
CA THR A 50 15.44 10.12 4.43
C THR A 50 14.16 10.63 5.12
N TYR A 51 13.84 11.92 4.99
CA TYR A 51 12.60 12.48 5.55
C TYR A 51 11.34 11.88 4.89
N ILE A 52 11.33 11.73 3.57
CA ILE A 52 10.20 11.17 2.82
C ILE A 52 9.97 9.71 3.20
N THR A 53 11.04 8.90 3.22
CA THR A 53 10.96 7.49 3.61
C THR A 53 10.56 7.34 5.08
N GLY A 54 11.05 8.21 5.97
CA GLY A 54 10.60 8.27 7.36
C GLY A 54 9.10 8.56 7.49
N SER A 55 8.60 9.55 6.74
CA SER A 55 7.17 9.88 6.67
C SER A 55 6.33 8.72 6.13
N MET A 56 6.85 8.00 5.12
CA MET A 56 6.21 6.80 4.56
C MET A 56 6.02 5.71 5.61
N PHE A 57 7.03 5.44 6.45
CA PHE A 57 6.90 4.47 7.55
C PHE A 57 5.89 4.91 8.62
N ILE A 58 5.85 6.21 8.95
CA ILE A 58 4.86 6.75 9.88
C ILE A 58 3.45 6.57 9.32
N ALA A 59 3.24 6.85 8.04
CA ALA A 59 1.97 6.64 7.36
C ALA A 59 1.57 5.15 7.36
N ALA A 60 2.52 4.24 7.08
CA ALA A 60 2.28 2.80 7.12
C ALA A 60 1.93 2.31 8.54
N LEU A 61 2.57 2.84 9.58
CA LEU A 61 2.22 2.54 10.97
C LEU A 61 0.81 3.01 11.32
N GLY A 62 0.46 4.25 10.93
CA GLY A 62 -0.89 4.78 11.14
C GLY A 62 -1.95 3.95 10.43
N TYR A 63 -1.66 3.51 9.19
CA TYR A 63 -2.49 2.58 8.44
C TYR A 63 -2.69 1.25 9.19
N ILE A 64 -1.61 0.61 9.67
CA ILE A 64 -1.71 -0.65 10.42
C ILE A 64 -2.56 -0.47 11.67
N ILE A 65 -2.34 0.59 12.45
CA ILE A 65 -3.13 0.89 13.65
C ILE A 65 -4.62 1.04 13.29
N TYR A 66 -4.93 1.76 12.22
CA TYR A 66 -6.29 1.92 11.73
C TYR A 66 -6.92 0.59 11.30
N THR A 67 -6.17 -0.25 10.57
CA THR A 67 -6.62 -1.59 10.16
C THR A 67 -6.95 -2.46 11.35
N LEU A 68 -6.12 -2.46 12.39
CA LEU A 68 -6.37 -3.20 13.62
C LEU A 68 -7.61 -2.68 14.36
N TYR A 69 -7.78 -1.35 14.44
CA TYR A 69 -8.96 -0.74 15.03
C TYR A 69 -10.25 -1.19 14.31
N ILE A 70 -10.25 -1.19 12.98
CA ILE A 70 -11.40 -1.66 12.20
C ILE A 70 -11.62 -3.17 12.41
N ALA A 71 -10.58 -3.99 12.32
CA ALA A 71 -10.66 -5.45 12.42
C ALA A 71 -11.24 -5.92 13.77
N PHE A 72 -10.90 -5.24 14.87
CA PHE A 72 -11.35 -5.58 16.23
C PHE A 72 -12.58 -4.77 16.69
N GLY A 73 -12.96 -3.71 15.97
CA GLY A 73 -14.17 -2.93 16.23
C GLY A 73 -15.44 -3.76 16.05
N ARG A 74 -16.10 -4.10 17.17
CA ARG A 74 -17.20 -5.08 17.20
C ARG A 74 -18.41 -4.65 16.37
N ASP A 75 -18.70 -3.36 16.27
CA ASP A 75 -19.90 -2.83 15.61
C ASP A 75 -19.68 -2.33 14.18
N ILE A 76 -18.42 -2.16 13.75
CA ILE A 76 -18.08 -1.59 12.44
C ILE A 76 -18.25 -2.63 11.32
N ILE A 77 -17.88 -3.88 11.60
CA ILE A 77 -17.87 -4.99 10.62
C ILE A 77 -19.20 -5.78 10.57
N ASN A 78 -20.14 -5.51 11.50
CA ASN A 78 -21.41 -6.24 11.59
C ASN A 78 -22.52 -5.68 10.70
N SER A 79 -22.28 -4.58 9.99
CA SER A 79 -23.19 -4.04 8.98
C SER A 79 -23.06 -4.86 7.69
N ASP A 80 -24.18 -5.35 7.13
CA ASP A 80 -24.20 -6.15 5.89
C ASP A 80 -23.51 -5.43 4.69
N ASN A 81 -23.40 -4.09 4.75
CA ASN A 81 -22.77 -3.27 3.69
C ASN A 81 -21.30 -2.90 3.97
N SER A 82 -20.81 -3.16 5.18
CA SER A 82 -19.45 -2.79 5.61
C SER A 82 -18.36 -3.57 4.88
N PHE A 83 -18.63 -4.82 4.49
CA PHE A 83 -17.69 -5.68 3.76
C PHE A 83 -17.20 -5.03 2.46
N TYR A 84 -18.11 -4.54 1.63
CA TYR A 84 -17.77 -3.98 0.33
C TYR A 84 -17.02 -2.65 0.47
N GLN A 85 -17.48 -1.78 1.38
CA GLN A 85 -16.90 -0.46 1.58
C GLN A 85 -15.44 -0.55 2.04
N PHE A 86 -15.15 -1.33 3.09
CA PHE A 86 -13.79 -1.44 3.60
C PHE A 86 -12.91 -2.21 2.61
N ASN A 87 -13.27 -3.43 2.20
CA ASN A 87 -12.40 -4.24 1.36
C ASN A 87 -12.03 -3.52 0.04
N LEU A 88 -12.98 -2.84 -0.61
CA LEU A 88 -12.69 -2.11 -1.84
C LEU A 88 -11.72 -0.96 -1.62
N THR A 89 -11.91 -0.18 -0.54
CA THR A 89 -10.97 0.89 -0.18
C THR A 89 -9.57 0.34 0.08
N TYR A 90 -9.45 -0.76 0.82
CA TYR A 90 -8.17 -1.43 1.07
C TYR A 90 -7.51 -1.92 -0.23
N ILE A 91 -8.27 -2.53 -1.14
CA ILE A 91 -7.78 -3.00 -2.43
C ILE A 91 -7.25 -1.84 -3.26
N ILE A 92 -8.02 -0.76 -3.41
CA ILE A 92 -7.61 0.40 -4.22
C ILE A 92 -6.32 1.00 -3.66
N ILE A 93 -6.26 1.28 -2.36
CA ILE A 93 -5.09 1.89 -1.73
C ILE A 93 -3.85 1.00 -1.89
N LEU A 94 -3.95 -0.28 -1.55
CA LEU A 94 -2.80 -1.19 -1.59
C LEU A 94 -2.37 -1.53 -3.02
N ALA A 95 -3.32 -1.70 -3.95
CA ALA A 95 -3.00 -1.95 -5.35
C ALA A 95 -2.25 -0.76 -5.95
N SER A 96 -2.78 0.46 -5.80
CA SER A 96 -2.11 1.68 -6.26
C SER A 96 -0.72 1.84 -5.61
N ALA A 97 -0.60 1.61 -4.31
CA ALA A 97 0.69 1.66 -3.62
C ALA A 97 1.68 0.60 -4.14
N SER A 98 1.20 -0.61 -4.47
CA SER A 98 2.07 -1.69 -4.94
C SER A 98 2.62 -1.43 -6.35
N VAL A 99 1.83 -0.76 -7.20
CA VAL A 99 2.17 -0.48 -8.60
C VAL A 99 3.09 0.74 -8.75
N TRP A 100 3.06 1.67 -7.80
CA TRP A 100 3.83 2.92 -7.86
C TRP A 100 5.35 2.72 -8.07
N MET A 101 5.99 1.82 -7.29
CA MET A 101 7.44 1.56 -7.45
C MET A 101 7.78 0.95 -8.83
N PRO A 102 7.08 -0.11 -9.29
CA PRO A 102 7.28 -0.65 -10.63
C PRO A 102 7.12 0.37 -11.75
N LEU A 103 6.09 1.23 -11.68
CA LEU A 103 5.91 2.29 -12.67
C LEU A 103 7.04 3.32 -12.63
N THR A 104 7.54 3.65 -11.43
CA THR A 104 8.67 4.58 -11.28
C THR A 104 9.94 4.02 -11.93
N VAL A 105 10.23 2.73 -11.74
CA VAL A 105 11.36 2.05 -12.42
C VAL A 105 11.18 2.12 -13.93
N LEU A 106 10.01 1.72 -14.45
CA LEU A 106 9.72 1.77 -15.89
C LEU A 106 9.83 3.18 -16.47
N TYR A 107 9.41 4.19 -15.71
CA TYR A 107 9.55 5.58 -16.10
C TYR A 107 11.01 6.02 -16.17
N VAL A 108 11.82 5.69 -15.16
CA VAL A 108 13.25 6.02 -15.14
C VAL A 108 13.98 5.35 -16.31
N ASP A 109 13.67 4.08 -16.59
CA ASP A 109 14.34 3.31 -17.65
C ASP A 109 13.94 3.77 -19.07
N THR A 110 12.65 4.07 -19.28
CA THR A 110 12.13 4.35 -20.63
C THR A 110 11.95 5.85 -20.92
N SER A 111 11.97 6.70 -19.89
CA SER A 111 11.61 8.12 -19.95
C SER A 111 10.23 8.40 -20.59
N SER A 112 9.36 7.39 -20.64
CA SER A 112 8.04 7.50 -21.28
C SER A 112 7.02 8.11 -20.33
N LEU A 113 6.44 9.24 -20.73
CA LEU A 113 5.42 9.97 -19.95
C LEU A 113 4.18 9.12 -19.64
N PHE A 114 3.91 8.07 -20.43
CA PHE A 114 2.82 7.13 -20.18
C PHE A 114 2.90 6.48 -18.79
N TYR A 115 4.09 6.02 -18.37
CA TYR A 115 4.28 5.37 -17.07
C TYR A 115 4.21 6.34 -15.89
N TRP A 116 4.34 7.65 -16.15
CA TRP A 116 4.23 8.69 -15.13
C TRP A 116 2.77 9.08 -14.83
N ILE A 117 1.87 8.96 -15.81
CA ILE A 117 0.45 9.32 -15.67
C ILE A 117 -0.37 8.19 -15.03
N LEU A 118 0.00 6.94 -15.28
CA LEU A 118 -0.73 5.74 -14.84
C LEU A 118 -0.63 5.54 -13.32
#